data_AF-A0A2E7MAX0-F1
#
_entry.id   AF-A0A2E7MAX0-F1
#
_cell.length_a   1.000
_cell.length_b   1.000
_cell.length_c   1.000
_cell.angle_alpha   90.00
_cell.angle_beta   90.00
_cell.angle_gamma   90.00
#
_symmetry.space_group_name_H-M   'P 1'
#
loop_
_entity.id
_entity.type
_entity.pdbx_description
1 polymer ?
#
loop_
_entity_poly.entity_id
_entity_poly.type
_entity_poly.pdbx_seq_one_letter_code
_entity_poly.pdbx_strand_id
1 'polypeptide(L)'
;MGAKIGGSGGPQADINVTPLVDIVLVLLIIFMVITPLLAKNIPVEVPQKTELDEPQPETIKDQMVLKLFADGHVELNKEPIDLSILPMLLEEKYMSRAEKILFFEGEDDAVYGQAITLMDMAKGAGIATIGIMTSDFDPSLPSGLAGADYGATYGAGAAAAAGPRLGQVGTGAPTVLGGADPAALQSAIQPYLGDLLACYEAEAAKGLALAGQVITKVEVSASGTPSEVSTQSSTLNNPAVESCLVGIFRRMNFPAGPASTVAFPVGFQPSTSQ
;
A
#
# COMPACT_ATOMS: atom_id res chain seq x y z
N MET A 1 78.51 -44.97 -18.08
CA MET A 1 78.13 -43.96 -17.06
C MET A 1 76.61 -43.83 -17.10
N GLY A 2 75.91 -44.34 -16.10
CA GLY A 2 74.47 -44.20 -15.96
C GLY A 2 74.17 -43.70 -14.55
N ALA A 3 73.88 -42.41 -14.42
CA ALA A 3 73.57 -41.78 -13.15
C ALA A 3 72.14 -42.17 -12.72
N LYS A 4 72.00 -42.80 -11.55
CA LYS A 4 70.75 -42.88 -10.82
C LYS A 4 70.51 -41.54 -10.12
N ILE A 5 69.41 -40.88 -10.46
CA ILE A 5 68.87 -39.73 -9.71
C ILE A 5 67.73 -40.23 -8.84
N GLY A 6 67.86 -40.00 -7.53
CA GLY A 6 66.85 -40.29 -6.52
C GLY A 6 65.70 -39.29 -6.55
N GLY A 7 64.51 -39.76 -6.17
CA GLY A 7 63.33 -38.95 -5.94
C GLY A 7 62.90 -39.05 -4.48
N SER A 8 62.97 -37.92 -3.78
CA SER A 8 62.64 -37.67 -2.39
C SER A 8 61.15 -37.83 -2.07
N GLY A 9 60.82 -38.56 -1.01
CA GLY A 9 59.49 -38.56 -0.40
C GLY A 9 59.28 -37.28 0.43
N GLY A 10 58.39 -36.40 -0.03
CA GLY A 10 57.91 -35.25 0.75
C GLY A 10 56.73 -35.64 1.66
N PRO A 11 56.49 -34.92 2.77
CA PRO A 11 55.37 -35.17 3.67
C PRO A 11 54.03 -34.90 2.96
N GLN A 12 53.12 -35.87 2.98
CA GLN A 12 51.76 -35.69 2.47
C GLN A 12 50.91 -34.97 3.51
N ALA A 13 50.41 -33.78 3.16
CA ALA A 13 49.38 -33.08 3.91
C ALA A 13 48.02 -33.56 3.40
N ASP A 14 47.44 -34.56 4.06
CA ASP A 14 46.07 -34.98 3.80
C ASP A 14 45.12 -33.94 4.42
N ILE A 15 44.24 -33.34 3.62
CA ILE A 15 43.28 -32.36 4.13
C ILE A 15 42.19 -33.16 4.84
N ASN A 16 42.16 -33.09 6.17
CA ASN A 16 41.06 -33.67 6.94
C ASN A 16 39.75 -33.02 6.49
N VAL A 17 38.92 -33.77 5.76
CA VAL A 17 37.58 -33.34 5.31
C VAL A 17 36.56 -33.49 6.45
N THR A 18 36.84 -34.33 7.43
CA THR A 18 35.96 -34.59 8.58
C THR A 18 35.59 -33.34 9.41
N PRO A 19 36.47 -32.37 9.68
CA PRO A 19 36.11 -31.16 10.42
C PRO A 19 35.38 -30.13 9.53
N LEU A 20 35.61 -30.15 8.21
CA LEU A 20 34.93 -29.23 7.28
C LEU A 20 33.44 -29.55 7.16
N VAL A 21 33.09 -30.84 7.14
CA VAL A 21 31.69 -31.27 7.07
C VAL A 21 30.91 -30.90 8.33
N ASP A 22 31.54 -30.98 9.51
CA ASP A 22 30.92 -30.60 10.78
C ASP A 22 30.57 -29.10 10.82
N ILE A 23 31.49 -28.23 10.38
CA ILE A 23 31.27 -26.78 10.32
C ILE A 23 30.10 -26.44 9.37
N VAL A 24 30.02 -27.08 8.19
CA VAL A 24 28.93 -26.83 7.24
C VAL A 24 27.59 -27.32 7.79
N LEU A 25 27.56 -28.47 8.47
CA LEU A 25 26.34 -29.00 9.08
C LEU A 25 25.82 -28.10 10.22
N VAL A 26 26.71 -27.59 11.07
CA VAL A 26 26.35 -26.64 12.14
C VAL A 26 25.72 -25.37 11.56
N LEU A 27 26.27 -24.82 10.49
CA LEU A 27 25.72 -23.63 9.84
C LEU A 27 24.31 -23.87 9.25
N LEU A 28 24.06 -25.04 8.66
CA LEU A 28 22.73 -25.40 8.14
C LEU A 28 21.69 -25.52 9.25
N ILE A 29 22.05 -26.13 10.38
CA ILE A 29 21.15 -26.25 11.53
C ILE A 29 20.80 -24.86 12.10
N ILE A 30 21.78 -23.96 12.20
CA ILE A 30 21.54 -22.59 12.67
C ILE A 30 20.54 -21.86 11.77
N PHE A 31 20.68 -21.94 10.44
CA PHE A 31 19.73 -21.31 9.52
C PHE A 31 18.32 -21.90 9.63
N MET A 32 18.21 -23.23 9.75
CA MET A 32 16.91 -23.89 9.93
C MET A 32 16.20 -23.46 11.23
N VAL A 33 16.96 -23.17 12.30
CA VAL A 33 16.40 -22.78 13.60
C VAL A 33 16.04 -21.28 13.68
N ILE A 34 16.81 -20.39 13.05
CA ILE A 34 16.56 -18.93 13.10
C ILE A 34 15.38 -18.52 12.20
N THR A 35 15.20 -19.19 11.05
CA THR A 35 14.14 -18.87 10.09
C THR A 35 12.71 -18.88 10.69
N PRO A 36 12.26 -19.88 11.48
CA PRO A 36 10.93 -19.85 12.10
C PRO A 36 10.77 -18.77 13.17
N LEU A 37 11.85 -18.24 13.75
CA LEU A 37 11.79 -17.18 14.77
C LEU A 37 11.51 -15.79 14.18
N LEU A 38 11.78 -15.59 12.89
CA LEU A 38 11.48 -14.35 12.17
C LEU A 38 9.98 -14.24 11.77
N ALA A 39 9.23 -15.34 11.82
CA ALA A 39 7.81 -15.40 11.47
C ALA A 39 6.88 -15.25 12.69
N LYS A 40 7.14 -14.30 13.58
CA LYS A 40 6.20 -14.01 14.68
C LYS A 40 5.00 -13.23 14.17
N ASN A 41 3.92 -13.97 13.89
CA ASN A 41 2.59 -13.43 13.61
C ASN A 41 2.08 -12.64 14.82
N ILE A 42 1.78 -11.36 14.63
CA ILE A 42 1.00 -10.57 15.59
C ILE A 42 -0.48 -10.89 15.31
N PRO A 43 -1.20 -11.60 16.19
CA PRO A 43 -2.63 -11.77 16.02
C PRO A 43 -3.32 -10.44 16.39
N VAL A 44 -3.85 -9.73 15.39
CA VAL A 44 -4.72 -8.58 15.59
C VAL A 44 -6.17 -9.08 15.52
N GLU A 45 -6.80 -9.24 16.68
CA GLU A 45 -8.25 -9.44 16.76
C GLU A 45 -8.94 -8.07 16.72
N VAL A 46 -9.70 -7.84 15.66
CA VAL A 46 -10.57 -6.66 15.54
C VAL A 46 -11.95 -7.06 16.08
N PRO A 47 -12.57 -6.29 17.00
CA PRO A 47 -13.90 -6.61 17.49
C PRO A 47 -14.90 -6.58 16.33
N GLN A 48 -15.64 -7.68 16.15
CA GLN A 48 -16.66 -7.79 15.12
C GLN A 48 -17.79 -6.82 15.44
N LYS A 49 -18.11 -5.94 14.48
CA LYS A 49 -19.27 -5.06 14.54
C LYS A 49 -20.51 -5.93 14.32
N THR A 50 -21.38 -6.00 15.33
CA THR A 50 -22.67 -6.68 15.25
C THR A 50 -23.46 -6.10 14.08
N GLU A 51 -23.74 -6.94 13.07
CA GLU A 51 -24.78 -6.66 12.09
C GLU A 51 -26.12 -6.64 12.82
N LEU A 52 -26.69 -5.45 12.96
CA LEU A 52 -28.12 -5.30 13.11
C LEU A 52 -28.64 -4.78 11.77
N ASP A 53 -29.22 -5.71 11.01
CA ASP A 53 -30.39 -5.45 10.18
C ASP A 53 -31.45 -4.79 11.07
N GLU A 54 -31.37 -3.47 11.20
CA GLU A 54 -32.51 -2.66 11.58
C GLU A 54 -32.81 -1.68 10.44
N PRO A 55 -34.09 -1.50 10.12
CA PRO A 55 -34.52 -0.69 8.98
C PRO A 55 -33.92 0.71 9.12
N GLN A 56 -33.35 1.23 8.03
CA GLN A 56 -32.77 2.57 7.97
C GLN A 56 -33.59 3.54 8.83
N PRO A 57 -33.05 4.05 9.95
CA PRO A 57 -33.67 5.18 10.58
C PRO A 57 -33.54 6.34 9.60
N GLU A 58 -34.52 7.23 9.55
CA GLU A 58 -34.56 8.40 8.69
C GLU A 58 -33.45 9.44 9.01
N THR A 59 -32.18 9.04 9.10
CA THR A 59 -31.06 9.89 9.51
C THR A 59 -30.43 10.67 8.36
N ILE A 60 -30.80 10.38 7.10
CA ILE A 60 -30.38 11.20 5.95
C ILE A 60 -30.85 12.66 6.11
N LYS A 61 -31.94 12.91 6.84
CA LYS A 61 -32.49 14.27 7.04
C LYS A 61 -31.71 15.12 8.04
N ASP A 62 -30.72 14.57 8.74
CA ASP A 62 -30.09 15.25 9.87
C ASP A 62 -28.58 15.48 9.71
N GLN A 63 -28.06 15.38 8.49
CA GLN A 63 -26.66 15.75 8.21
C GLN A 63 -26.53 17.28 8.22
N MET A 64 -25.57 17.79 8.99
CA MET A 64 -25.29 19.23 9.01
C MET A 64 -24.05 19.51 8.17
N VAL A 65 -24.20 20.37 7.17
CA VAL A 65 -23.15 20.76 6.23
C VAL A 65 -22.83 22.23 6.45
N LEU A 66 -21.58 22.51 6.81
CA LEU A 66 -21.00 23.83 6.92
C LEU A 66 -20.24 24.13 5.64
N LYS A 67 -20.69 25.13 4.88
CA LYS A 67 -20.07 25.55 3.63
C LYS A 67 -19.32 26.87 3.81
N LEU A 68 -18.08 26.93 3.32
CA LEU A 68 -17.26 28.15 3.27
C LEU A 68 -17.07 28.59 1.82
N PHE A 69 -17.43 29.84 1.53
CA PHE A 69 -17.28 30.46 0.22
C PHE A 69 -16.00 31.29 0.11
N ALA A 70 -15.58 31.57 -1.12
CA ALA A 70 -14.34 32.30 -1.43
C ALA A 70 -14.30 33.75 -0.89
N ASP A 71 -15.46 34.38 -0.75
CA ASP A 71 -15.63 35.73 -0.17
C ASP A 71 -15.72 35.73 1.37
N GLY A 72 -15.65 34.55 2.00
CA GLY A 72 -15.61 34.38 3.45
C GLY A 72 -16.98 34.34 4.14
N HIS A 73 -18.10 34.30 3.40
CA HIS A 73 -19.38 33.96 4.03
C HIS A 73 -19.50 32.46 4.26
N VAL A 74 -20.34 32.12 5.24
CA VAL A 74 -20.51 30.75 5.70
C VAL A 74 -21.98 30.40 5.70
N GLU A 75 -22.30 29.22 5.19
CA GLU A 75 -23.65 28.67 5.23
C GLU A 75 -23.67 27.41 6.07
N LEU A 76 -24.74 27.23 6.85
CA LEU A 76 -25.04 25.97 7.52
C LEU A 76 -26.33 25.42 6.93
N ASN A 77 -26.30 24.25 6.32
CA ASN A 77 -27.45 23.62 5.68
C ASN A 77 -28.18 24.54 4.68
N LYS A 78 -27.41 25.32 3.89
CA LYS A 78 -27.91 26.30 2.90
C LYS A 78 -28.54 27.57 3.52
N GLU A 79 -28.34 27.79 4.82
CA GLU A 79 -28.75 29.02 5.50
C GLU A 79 -27.51 29.88 5.81
N PRO A 80 -27.44 31.13 5.34
CA PRO A 80 -26.30 32.01 5.60
C PRO A 80 -26.26 32.37 7.09
N ILE A 81 -25.08 32.23 7.69
CA ILE A 81 -24.87 32.46 9.12
C ILE A 81 -23.66 33.36 9.35
N ASP A 82 -23.73 34.14 10.42
CA ASP A 82 -22.61 34.97 10.85
C ASP A 82 -21.64 34.14 11.71
N LEU A 83 -20.33 34.36 11.51
CA LEU A 83 -19.26 33.68 12.24
C LEU A 83 -19.38 33.86 13.76
N SER A 84 -19.92 35.00 14.22
CA SER A 84 -20.07 35.33 15.63
C SER A 84 -21.13 34.48 16.36
N ILE A 85 -22.16 34.01 15.64
CA ILE A 85 -23.25 33.21 16.21
C ILE A 85 -23.06 31.70 15.97
N LEU A 86 -22.15 31.32 15.07
CA LEU A 86 -21.91 29.94 14.68
C LEU A 86 -21.64 28.99 15.88
N PRO A 87 -20.76 29.30 16.85
CA PRO A 87 -20.48 28.38 17.95
C PRO A 87 -21.72 28.09 18.81
N MET A 88 -22.50 29.13 19.13
CA MET A 88 -23.73 29.01 19.92
C MET A 88 -24.78 28.18 19.19
N LEU A 89 -24.94 28.42 17.89
CA LEU A 89 -25.90 27.70 17.05
C LEU A 89 -25.52 26.22 16.87
N LEU A 90 -24.22 25.93 16.71
CA LEU A 90 -23.71 24.56 16.65
C LEU A 90 -23.92 23.87 18.00
N GLU A 91 -23.61 24.53 19.11
CA GLU A 91 -23.82 23.95 20.44
C GLU A 91 -25.30 23.60 20.66
N GLU A 92 -26.21 24.52 20.40
CA GLU A 92 -27.67 24.30 20.51
C GLU A 92 -28.14 23.12 19.64
N LYS A 93 -27.73 23.09 18.36
CA LYS A 93 -28.18 22.05 17.42
C LYS A 93 -27.57 20.68 17.67
N TYR A 94 -26.38 20.60 18.30
CA TYR A 94 -25.69 19.34 18.62
C TYR A 94 -25.83 18.90 20.08
N MET A 95 -26.40 19.73 20.97
CA MET A 95 -26.64 19.37 22.37
C MET A 95 -27.59 18.17 22.52
N SER A 96 -28.61 18.06 21.66
CA SER A 96 -29.63 17.00 21.73
C SER A 96 -29.33 15.79 20.84
N ARG A 97 -28.20 15.78 20.10
CA ARG A 97 -27.88 14.73 19.11
C ARG A 97 -26.91 13.71 19.70
N ALA A 98 -27.22 12.42 19.46
CA ALA A 98 -26.34 11.31 19.84
C ALA A 98 -25.07 11.27 18.98
N GLU A 99 -25.18 11.64 17.70
CA GLU A 99 -24.07 11.69 16.76
C GLU A 99 -23.69 13.14 16.44
N LYS A 100 -22.46 13.51 16.79
CA LYS A 100 -21.93 14.87 16.58
C LYS A 100 -20.96 14.89 15.40
N ILE A 101 -21.51 14.66 14.21
CA ILE A 101 -20.79 14.67 12.94
C ILE A 101 -21.16 15.95 12.18
N LEU A 102 -20.16 16.73 11.79
CA LEU A 102 -20.31 17.91 10.94
C LEU A 102 -19.60 17.67 9.62
N PHE A 103 -20.26 17.95 8.52
CA PHE A 103 -19.62 17.96 7.21
C PHE A 103 -19.18 19.38 6.87
N PHE A 104 -17.96 19.54 6.38
CA PHE A 104 -17.38 20.81 5.97
C PHE A 104 -17.12 20.78 4.47
N GLU A 105 -17.69 21.74 3.75
CA GLU A 105 -17.51 21.94 2.31
C GLU A 105 -16.83 23.29 2.09
N GLY A 106 -15.65 23.29 1.45
CA GLY A 106 -14.95 24.52 1.08
C GLY A 106 -14.99 24.72 -0.43
N GLU A 107 -15.24 25.95 -0.88
CA GLU A 107 -15.00 26.33 -2.27
C GLU A 107 -13.49 26.34 -2.58
N ASP A 108 -13.11 26.11 -3.84
CA ASP A 108 -11.70 25.97 -4.24
C ASP A 108 -10.85 27.21 -3.90
N ASP A 109 -11.46 28.40 -3.97
CA ASP A 109 -10.81 29.69 -3.68
C ASP A 109 -10.99 30.13 -2.20
N ALA A 110 -11.48 29.25 -1.32
CA ALA A 110 -11.67 29.56 0.09
C ALA A 110 -10.35 29.83 0.83
N VAL A 111 -10.34 30.85 1.68
CA VAL A 111 -9.15 31.20 2.47
C VAL A 111 -8.88 30.11 3.51
N TYR A 112 -7.79 29.36 3.32
CA TYR A 112 -7.41 28.23 4.18
C TYR A 112 -7.39 28.58 5.69
N GLY A 113 -6.89 29.77 6.06
CA GLY A 113 -6.88 30.22 7.46
C GLY A 113 -8.28 30.37 8.08
N GLN A 114 -9.27 30.77 7.27
CA GLN A 114 -10.66 30.87 7.71
C GLN A 114 -11.28 29.47 7.86
N ALA A 115 -10.96 28.53 6.97
CA ALA A 115 -11.39 27.14 7.07
C ALA A 115 -10.92 26.48 8.38
N ILE A 116 -9.65 26.64 8.74
CA ILE A 116 -9.11 26.10 10.01
C ILE A 116 -9.78 26.75 11.21
N THR A 117 -9.97 28.08 11.19
CA THR A 117 -10.65 28.80 12.28
C THR A 117 -12.08 28.30 12.47
N LEU A 118 -12.80 28.03 11.38
CA LEU A 118 -14.15 27.45 11.41
C LEU A 118 -14.18 26.03 11.97
N MET A 119 -13.24 25.17 11.56
CA MET A 119 -13.12 23.81 12.09
C MET A 119 -12.80 23.81 13.58
N ASP A 120 -11.93 24.72 14.04
CA ASP A 120 -11.60 24.88 15.45
C ASP A 120 -12.79 25.37 16.27
N MET A 121 -13.57 26.34 15.76
CA MET A 121 -14.81 26.79 16.39
C MET A 121 -15.86 25.66 16.47
N ALA A 122 -16.01 24.88 15.40
CA ALA A 122 -16.89 23.72 15.36
C ALA A 122 -16.49 22.66 16.40
N LYS A 123 -15.19 22.38 16.52
CA LYS A 123 -14.64 21.47 17.54
C LYS A 123 -14.84 22.02 18.96
N GLY A 124 -14.68 23.33 19.15
CA GLY A 124 -14.95 24.03 20.40
C GLY A 124 -16.42 23.94 20.86
N ALA A 125 -17.36 23.87 19.91
CA ALA A 125 -18.79 23.64 20.17
C ALA A 125 -19.14 22.18 20.52
N GLY A 126 -18.14 21.30 20.66
CA GLY A 126 -18.31 19.92 21.12
C GLY A 126 -18.59 18.90 20.02
N ILE A 127 -18.27 19.23 18.76
CA ILE A 127 -18.39 18.32 17.61
C ILE A 127 -17.23 17.31 17.63
N ALA A 128 -17.56 16.02 17.57
CA ALA A 128 -16.61 14.93 17.75
C ALA A 128 -15.90 14.56 16.44
N THR A 129 -16.61 14.63 15.32
CA THR A 129 -16.11 14.20 14.01
C THR A 129 -16.43 15.26 12.97
N ILE A 130 -15.42 15.67 12.19
CA ILE A 130 -15.58 16.58 11.05
C ILE A 130 -15.28 15.78 9.78
N GLY A 131 -16.26 15.67 8.87
CA GLY A 131 -16.08 15.10 7.53
C GLY A 131 -15.83 16.22 6.53
N ILE A 132 -14.87 16.07 5.63
CA ILE A 132 -14.58 17.08 4.60
C ILE A 132 -15.20 16.62 3.28
N MET A 133 -15.94 17.50 2.60
CA MET A 133 -16.59 17.26 1.32
C MET A 133 -16.02 18.20 0.27
N THR A 134 -15.76 17.69 -0.92
CA THR A 134 -15.38 18.48 -2.10
C THR A 134 -16.58 18.59 -3.04
N SER A 135 -16.68 19.69 -3.80
CA SER A 135 -17.81 20.00 -4.68
C SER A 135 -18.07 18.99 -5.80
N ASP A 136 -17.16 18.04 -6.02
CA ASP A 136 -17.34 16.93 -6.96
C ASP A 136 -18.17 15.76 -6.38
N PHE A 137 -18.54 15.84 -5.11
CA PHE A 137 -19.41 14.86 -4.47
C PHE A 137 -20.87 15.33 -4.47
N ASP A 138 -21.61 15.01 -5.54
CA ASP A 138 -23.07 15.15 -5.58
C ASP A 138 -23.72 13.95 -4.86
N PRO A 139 -24.35 14.14 -3.67
CA PRO A 139 -24.94 13.05 -2.90
C PRO A 139 -26.21 12.45 -3.54
N SER A 140 -26.68 13.00 -4.67
CA SER A 140 -27.86 12.50 -5.39
C SER A 140 -27.54 11.56 -6.55
N LEU A 141 -26.26 11.39 -6.92
CA LEU A 141 -25.87 10.54 -8.04
C LEU A 141 -25.59 9.09 -7.58
N PRO A 142 -26.23 8.07 -8.21
CA PRO A 142 -25.91 6.68 -7.93
C PRO A 142 -24.48 6.35 -8.38
N SER A 143 -23.75 5.66 -7.50
CA SER A 143 -22.29 5.48 -7.44
C SER A 143 -21.65 4.64 -8.56
N GLY A 144 -22.17 4.68 -9.78
CA GLY A 144 -21.83 3.73 -10.85
C GLY A 144 -20.90 4.23 -11.96
N LEU A 145 -20.71 5.54 -12.17
CA LEU A 145 -20.07 6.02 -13.41
C LEU A 145 -19.11 7.21 -13.28
N ALA A 146 -18.79 7.70 -12.08
CA ALA A 146 -17.76 8.73 -11.88
C ALA A 146 -16.42 8.06 -11.54
N GLY A 147 -15.76 7.52 -12.56
CA GLY A 147 -14.46 6.88 -12.45
C GLY A 147 -13.59 7.22 -13.64
N ALA A 148 -13.33 8.51 -13.86
CA ALA A 148 -12.29 8.96 -14.77
C ALA A 148 -11.66 10.25 -14.21
N ASP A 149 -10.42 10.07 -13.78
CA ASP A 149 -9.40 11.10 -13.53
C ASP A 149 -9.54 12.00 -12.29
N TYR A 150 -8.37 12.24 -11.67
CA TYR A 150 -8.03 13.21 -10.61
C TYR A 150 -8.15 12.79 -9.12
N GLY A 151 -6.99 12.45 -8.51
CA GLY A 151 -6.66 12.86 -7.13
C GLY A 151 -6.67 11.81 -6.01
N ALA A 152 -5.75 10.84 -6.02
CA ALA A 152 -5.52 9.93 -4.89
C ALA A 152 -4.43 10.45 -3.91
N THR A 153 -4.83 11.30 -2.97
CA THR A 153 -4.20 11.54 -1.65
C THR A 153 -5.34 12.06 -0.77
N TYR A 154 -5.79 11.51 0.37
CA TYR A 154 -5.14 10.97 1.56
C TYR A 154 -6.24 10.32 2.44
N GLY A 155 -5.98 9.12 3.01
CA GLY A 155 -6.55 8.72 4.32
C GLY A 155 -7.94 8.06 4.40
N ALA A 156 -7.93 6.73 4.54
CA ALA A 156 -8.82 5.88 5.36
C ALA A 156 -10.34 5.85 5.09
N GLY A 157 -10.82 4.68 4.66
CA GLY A 157 -12.22 4.26 4.89
C GLY A 157 -12.87 3.40 3.80
N ALA A 158 -12.21 2.34 3.32
CA ALA A 158 -12.84 1.41 2.36
C ALA A 158 -13.21 0.07 3.04
N ALA A 159 -14.46 -0.01 3.50
CA ALA A 159 -15.28 -1.22 3.46
C ALA A 159 -16.74 -0.74 3.40
N ALA A 160 -17.64 -1.19 2.52
CA ALA A 160 -17.67 -2.43 1.80
C ALA A 160 -18.49 -2.28 0.50
N ALA A 161 -18.00 -2.88 -0.57
CA ALA A 161 -18.86 -3.56 -1.52
C ALA A 161 -18.31 -4.99 -1.62
N ALA A 162 -19.20 -5.98 -1.57
CA ALA A 162 -18.91 -7.36 -1.89
C ALA A 162 -18.51 -7.47 -3.37
N GLY A 163 -17.27 -7.07 -3.67
CA GLY A 163 -16.56 -7.43 -4.87
C GLY A 163 -15.88 -8.78 -4.70
N PRO A 164 -15.43 -9.42 -5.79
CA PRO A 164 -14.67 -10.67 -5.72
C PRO A 164 -13.50 -10.49 -4.76
N ARG A 165 -13.27 -11.47 -3.87
CA ARG A 165 -12.15 -11.39 -2.91
C ARG A 165 -10.84 -11.30 -3.69
N LEU A 166 -10.24 -10.11 -3.66
CA LEU A 166 -9.03 -9.75 -4.41
C LEU A 166 -7.86 -10.66 -4.01
N GLY A 167 -7.02 -11.03 -4.97
CA GLY A 167 -5.79 -11.76 -4.69
C GLY A 167 -4.88 -10.95 -3.75
N GLN A 168 -3.94 -11.61 -3.08
CA GLN A 168 -2.92 -10.89 -2.31
C GLN A 168 -1.64 -10.76 -3.13
N VAL A 169 -1.11 -9.54 -3.21
CA VAL A 169 0.21 -9.25 -3.77
C VAL A 169 1.16 -8.81 -2.65
N GLY A 170 2.32 -9.45 -2.57
CA GLY A 170 3.35 -9.13 -1.60
C GLY A 170 4.70 -8.96 -2.27
N THR A 171 5.40 -7.86 -2.03
CA THR A 171 6.77 -7.67 -2.50
C THR A 171 7.75 -8.03 -1.40
N GLY A 172 8.70 -8.92 -1.69
CA GLY A 172 9.82 -9.19 -0.79
C GLY A 172 10.88 -8.09 -0.88
N ALA A 173 11.89 -8.15 0.00
CA ALA A 173 13.01 -7.21 -0.04
C ALA A 173 13.78 -7.33 -1.36
N PRO A 174 14.09 -6.21 -2.05
CA PRO A 174 14.84 -6.25 -3.29
C PRO A 174 16.29 -6.67 -3.06
N THR A 175 16.81 -7.55 -3.91
CA THR A 175 18.24 -7.90 -3.90
C THR A 175 18.97 -6.93 -4.82
N VAL A 176 19.84 -6.10 -4.25
CA VAL A 176 20.57 -5.05 -4.99
C VAL A 176 22.00 -5.49 -5.22
N LEU A 177 22.42 -5.49 -6.49
CA LEU A 177 23.82 -5.57 -6.89
C LEU A 177 24.26 -4.17 -7.32
N GLY A 178 24.77 -3.39 -6.36
CA GLY A 178 25.16 -1.99 -6.56
C GLY A 178 25.16 -1.17 -5.26
N GLY A 179 25.30 0.15 -5.39
CA GLY A 179 25.33 1.09 -4.26
C GLY A 179 23.99 1.76 -3.93
N ALA A 180 22.88 1.26 -4.47
CA ALA A 180 21.55 1.82 -4.21
C ALA A 180 20.98 1.34 -2.87
N ASP A 181 20.26 2.22 -2.17
CA ASP A 181 19.61 1.88 -0.90
C ASP A 181 18.40 0.96 -1.13
N PRO A 182 18.40 -0.28 -0.60
CA PRO A 182 17.30 -1.22 -0.77
C PRO A 182 15.98 -0.71 -0.18
N ALA A 183 15.99 0.15 0.85
CA ALA A 183 14.78 0.71 1.43
C ALA A 183 14.10 1.71 0.48
N ALA A 184 14.88 2.57 -0.18
CA ALA A 184 14.36 3.53 -1.15
C ALA A 184 13.77 2.85 -2.39
N LEU A 185 14.39 1.73 -2.83
CA LEU A 185 13.88 0.90 -3.92
C LEU A 185 12.59 0.16 -3.54
N GLN A 186 12.46 -0.27 -2.28
CA GLN A 186 11.24 -0.89 -1.78
C GLN A 186 10.10 0.13 -1.60
N SER A 187 10.39 1.39 -1.26
CA SER A 187 9.36 2.45 -1.26
C SER A 187 8.91 2.82 -2.68
N ALA A 188 9.79 2.73 -3.68
CA ALA A 188 9.47 3.05 -5.06
C ALA A 188 8.43 2.11 -5.69
N ILE A 189 8.33 0.85 -5.22
CA ILE A 189 7.35 -0.13 -5.75
C ILE A 189 5.96 0.00 -5.12
N GLN A 190 5.84 0.59 -3.92
CA GLN A 190 4.59 0.69 -3.18
C GLN A 190 3.41 1.31 -3.96
N PRO A 191 3.57 2.45 -4.66
CA PRO A 191 2.44 3.03 -5.40
C PRO A 191 1.96 2.15 -6.56
N TYR A 192 2.81 1.25 -7.07
CA TYR A 192 2.49 0.37 -8.20
C TYR A 192 1.91 -0.98 -7.77
N LEU A 193 1.78 -1.25 -6.46
CA LEU A 193 1.22 -2.53 -5.98
C LEU A 193 -0.19 -2.81 -6.52
N GLY A 194 -1.01 -1.76 -6.68
CA GLY A 194 -2.34 -1.88 -7.29
C GLY A 194 -2.29 -2.33 -8.75
N ASP A 195 -1.37 -1.77 -9.55
CA ASP A 195 -1.19 -2.16 -10.95
C ASP A 195 -0.66 -3.60 -11.08
N LEU A 196 0.27 -3.99 -10.20
CA LEU A 196 0.81 -5.35 -10.15
C LEU A 196 -0.30 -6.36 -9.80
N LEU A 197 -1.21 -6.00 -8.88
CA LEU A 197 -2.38 -6.80 -8.56
C LEU A 197 -3.34 -6.91 -9.75
N ALA A 198 -3.58 -5.81 -10.46
CA ALA A 198 -4.45 -5.80 -11.64
C ALA A 198 -3.94 -6.76 -12.75
N CYS A 199 -2.62 -6.84 -12.97
CA CYS A 199 -2.03 -7.82 -13.88
C CYS A 199 -2.36 -9.27 -13.51
N TYR A 200 -2.33 -9.57 -12.20
CA TYR A 200 -2.65 -10.90 -11.68
C TYR A 200 -4.15 -11.20 -11.81
N GLU A 201 -5.01 -10.25 -11.43
CA GLU A 201 -6.46 -10.40 -11.43
C GLU A 201 -7.04 -10.60 -12.83
N ALA A 202 -6.49 -9.91 -13.83
CA ALA A 202 -6.88 -10.09 -15.23
C ALA A 202 -6.72 -11.54 -15.71
N GLU A 203 -5.72 -12.27 -15.19
CA GLU A 203 -5.47 -13.67 -15.51
C GLU A 203 -6.17 -14.63 -14.55
N ALA A 204 -6.26 -14.29 -13.26
CA ALA A 204 -6.99 -15.08 -12.27
C ALA A 204 -8.50 -15.15 -12.58
N ALA A 205 -9.09 -14.08 -13.15
CA ALA A 205 -10.48 -14.04 -13.61
C ALA A 205 -10.79 -15.07 -14.71
N LYS A 206 -9.78 -15.64 -15.38
CA LYS A 206 -9.94 -16.71 -16.36
C LYS A 206 -10.08 -18.10 -15.72
N GLY A 207 -10.21 -18.18 -14.39
CA GLY A 207 -10.37 -19.42 -13.65
C GLY A 207 -9.06 -20.15 -13.36
N LEU A 208 -7.92 -19.47 -13.53
CA LEU A 208 -6.60 -20.02 -13.23
C LEU A 208 -6.28 -19.75 -11.76
N ALA A 209 -6.07 -20.79 -10.97
CA ALA A 209 -5.55 -20.68 -9.61
C ALA A 209 -4.05 -20.37 -9.64
N LEU A 210 -3.73 -19.11 -9.93
CA LEU A 210 -2.37 -18.63 -10.03
C LEU A 210 -1.83 -18.37 -8.62
N ALA A 211 -0.80 -19.10 -8.20
CA ALA A 211 -0.09 -18.89 -6.94
C ALA A 211 1.39 -19.07 -7.20
N GLY A 212 2.22 -18.15 -6.73
CA GLY A 212 3.66 -18.24 -6.96
C GLY A 212 4.35 -16.90 -6.86
N GLN A 213 5.62 -16.89 -7.24
CA GLN A 213 6.49 -15.73 -7.13
C GLN A 213 7.16 -15.46 -8.48
N VAL A 214 7.22 -14.19 -8.85
CA VAL A 214 7.93 -13.69 -10.03
C VAL A 214 9.08 -12.81 -9.55
N ILE A 215 10.30 -13.16 -9.92
CA ILE A 215 11.50 -12.36 -9.64
C ILE A 215 11.83 -11.59 -10.92
N THR A 216 11.65 -10.29 -10.88
CA THR A 216 11.94 -9.39 -12.01
C THR A 216 13.28 -8.72 -11.80
N LYS A 217 14.21 -8.89 -12.73
CA LYS A 217 15.48 -8.19 -12.76
C LYS A 217 15.33 -6.88 -13.52
N VAL A 218 15.75 -5.80 -12.89
CA VAL A 218 15.72 -4.43 -13.42
C VAL A 218 17.13 -3.87 -13.36
N GLU A 219 17.64 -3.42 -14.50
CA GLU A 219 18.86 -2.61 -14.57
C GLU A 219 18.45 -1.14 -14.52
N VAL A 220 18.86 -0.44 -13.48
CA VAL A 220 18.53 0.96 -13.24
C VAL A 220 19.74 1.80 -13.63
N SER A 221 19.53 2.73 -14.55
CA SER A 221 20.55 3.69 -14.97
C SER A 221 20.80 4.76 -13.91
N ALA A 222 21.86 5.55 -14.07
CA ALA A 222 22.20 6.58 -13.09
C ALA A 222 21.12 7.67 -12.93
N SER A 223 20.29 7.88 -13.95
CA SER A 223 19.14 8.78 -13.92
C SER A 223 17.93 8.25 -13.14
N GLY A 224 17.98 7.01 -12.64
CA GLY A 224 16.83 6.37 -11.97
C GLY A 224 15.80 5.78 -12.94
N THR A 225 16.08 5.82 -14.25
CA THR A 225 15.22 5.17 -15.26
C THR A 225 15.67 3.73 -15.50
N PRO A 226 14.72 2.78 -15.61
CA PRO A 226 15.02 1.38 -15.93
C PRO A 226 15.51 1.27 -17.38
N SER A 227 16.74 0.78 -17.58
CA SER A 227 17.34 0.57 -18.91
C SER A 227 16.98 -0.81 -19.48
N GLU A 228 16.94 -1.83 -18.64
CA GLU A 228 16.60 -3.19 -19.04
C GLU A 228 15.73 -3.85 -17.97
N VAL A 229 14.66 -4.52 -18.39
CA VAL A 229 13.72 -5.22 -17.49
C VAL A 229 13.43 -6.58 -18.07
N SER A 230 13.72 -7.63 -17.30
CA SER A 230 13.46 -9.01 -17.68
C SER A 230 13.06 -9.87 -16.48
N THR A 231 12.28 -10.91 -16.74
CA THR A 231 11.93 -11.91 -15.72
C THR A 231 13.12 -12.83 -15.51
N GLN A 232 13.66 -12.89 -14.29
CA GLN A 232 14.77 -13.78 -13.95
C GLN A 232 14.28 -15.21 -13.66
N SER A 233 13.20 -15.32 -12.88
CA SER A 233 12.53 -16.58 -12.59
C SER A 233 11.06 -16.35 -12.26
N SER A 234 10.22 -17.33 -12.57
CA SER A 234 8.78 -17.29 -12.31
C SER A 234 8.30 -18.66 -11.89
N THR A 235 7.68 -18.75 -10.72
CA THR A 235 6.91 -19.92 -10.28
C THR A 235 5.42 -19.80 -10.63
N LEU A 236 4.98 -18.62 -11.07
CA LEU A 236 3.61 -18.38 -11.51
C LEU A 236 3.32 -19.03 -12.88
N ASN A 237 4.35 -19.20 -13.71
CA ASN A 237 4.30 -19.84 -15.04
C ASN A 237 3.21 -19.27 -15.95
N ASN A 238 2.96 -17.96 -15.89
CA ASN A 238 1.97 -17.28 -16.72
C ASN A 238 2.63 -16.13 -17.50
N PRO A 239 2.80 -16.26 -18.83
CA PRO A 239 3.49 -15.26 -19.65
C PRO A 239 2.72 -13.94 -19.77
N ALA A 240 1.39 -13.95 -19.63
CA ALA A 240 0.58 -12.74 -19.67
C ALA A 240 0.83 -11.88 -18.42
N VAL A 241 0.86 -12.50 -17.23
CA VAL A 241 1.24 -11.79 -16.00
C VAL A 241 2.69 -11.30 -16.10
N GLU A 242 3.63 -12.15 -16.51
CA GLU A 242 5.05 -11.78 -16.60
C GLU A 242 5.29 -10.58 -17.53
N SER A 243 4.67 -10.57 -18.71
CA SER A 243 4.79 -9.46 -19.66
C SER A 243 4.13 -8.18 -19.14
N CYS A 244 3.01 -8.29 -18.42
CA CYS A 244 2.34 -7.17 -17.76
C CYS A 244 3.23 -6.55 -16.66
N LEU A 245 3.85 -7.38 -15.82
CA LEU A 245 4.79 -6.94 -14.78
C LEU A 245 5.98 -6.20 -15.39
N VAL A 246 6.63 -6.78 -16.41
CA VAL A 246 7.74 -6.13 -17.13
C VAL A 246 7.33 -4.76 -17.67
N GLY A 247 6.08 -4.63 -18.16
CA GLY A 247 5.53 -3.35 -18.61
C GLY A 247 5.42 -2.28 -17.51
N ILE A 248 5.00 -2.67 -16.30
CA ILE A 248 4.93 -1.77 -15.13
C ILE A 248 6.32 -1.35 -14.70
N PHE A 249 7.24 -2.31 -14.54
CA PHE A 249 8.62 -2.04 -14.11
C PHE A 249 9.37 -1.09 -15.06
N ARG A 250 9.03 -1.07 -16.35
CA ARG A 250 9.60 -0.10 -17.32
C ARG A 250 9.09 1.33 -17.16
N ARG A 251 7.91 1.53 -16.57
CA ARG A 251 7.31 2.86 -16.36
C ARG A 251 7.64 3.43 -14.99
N MET A 252 8.15 2.61 -14.08
CA MET A 252 8.54 3.05 -12.74
C MET A 252 9.75 3.97 -12.79
N ASN A 253 9.75 4.94 -11.88
CA ASN A 253 10.87 5.84 -11.68
C ASN A 253 11.55 5.51 -10.35
N PHE A 254 12.83 5.13 -10.41
CA PHE A 254 13.64 4.85 -9.23
C PHE A 254 14.39 6.12 -8.80
N PRO A 255 14.76 6.25 -7.52
CA PRO A 255 15.59 7.36 -7.08
C PRO A 255 16.92 7.37 -7.85
N ALA A 256 17.35 8.56 -8.28
CA ALA A 256 18.63 8.73 -8.97
C ALA A 256 19.79 8.26 -8.07
N GLY A 257 20.76 7.58 -8.66
CA GLY A 257 21.82 6.91 -7.90
C GLY A 257 22.87 6.27 -8.82
N PRO A 258 23.80 5.46 -8.29
CA PRO A 258 24.72 4.70 -9.12
C PRO A 258 23.94 3.65 -9.93
N ALA A 259 24.39 3.40 -11.16
CA ALA A 259 23.81 2.34 -12.00
C ALA A 259 23.85 1.01 -11.24
N SER A 260 22.71 0.36 -11.11
CA SER A 260 22.55 -0.82 -10.24
C SER A 260 21.58 -1.83 -10.83
N THR A 261 21.85 -3.09 -10.57
CA THR A 261 20.97 -4.19 -10.95
C THR A 261 20.18 -4.62 -9.74
N VAL A 262 18.85 -4.58 -9.83
CA VAL A 262 17.93 -4.86 -8.73
C VAL A 262 17.03 -6.02 -9.12
N ALA A 263 16.91 -7.01 -8.24
CA ALA A 263 15.94 -8.09 -8.39
C ALA A 263 14.78 -7.87 -7.42
N PHE A 264 13.57 -7.72 -7.96
CA PHE A 264 12.34 -7.53 -7.20
C PHE A 264 11.55 -8.83 -7.11
N PRO A 265 11.46 -9.46 -5.93
CA PRO A 265 10.57 -10.58 -5.70
C PRO A 265 9.13 -10.12 -5.50
N VAL A 266 8.22 -10.50 -6.39
CA VAL A 266 6.78 -10.24 -6.26
C VAL A 266 6.04 -11.57 -6.11
N GLY A 267 5.42 -11.77 -4.95
CA GLY A 267 4.60 -12.93 -4.62
C GLY A 267 3.12 -12.66 -4.86
N PHE A 268 2.44 -13.63 -5.43
CA PHE A 268 0.99 -13.63 -5.67
C PHE A 268 0.36 -14.83 -4.99
N GLN A 269 -0.71 -14.59 -4.24
CA GLN A 269 -1.50 -15.64 -3.62
C GLN A 269 -2.98 -15.47 -3.99
N PRO A 270 -3.69 -16.57 -4.29
CA PRO A 270 -5.13 -16.53 -4.45
C PRO A 270 -5.77 -16.15 -3.11
N SER A 271 -6.92 -15.47 -3.16
CA SER A 271 -7.71 -15.26 -1.95
C SER A 271 -8.22 -16.62 -1.46
N THR A 272 -7.55 -17.16 -0.45
CA THR A 272 -8.05 -18.33 0.25
C THR A 272 -9.32 -17.90 0.98
N SER A 273 -10.47 -18.34 0.47
CA SER A 273 -11.74 -18.26 1.18
C SER A 273 -11.65 -19.15 2.42
N GLN A 274 -11.20 -18.58 3.54
CA GLN A 274 -11.54 -19.07 4.86
C GLN A 274 -12.58 -18.14 5.47
#